data_AF-A0AAV3P5C7-F1
#
_entry.id   AF-A0AAV3P5C7-F1
#
_cell.length_a   1.000
_cell.length_b   1.000
_cell.length_c   1.000
_cell.angle_alpha   90.00
_cell.angle_beta   90.00
_cell.angle_gamma   90.00
#
_symmetry.space_group_name_H-M   'P 1'
#
loop_
_entity.id
_entity.type
_entity.pdbx_description
1 polymer ?
#
loop_
_entity_poly.entity_id
_entity_poly.type
_entity_poly.pdbx_seq_one_letter_code
_entity_poly.pdbx_strand_id
1 'polypeptide(L)'
;MLLSGGRTTHSRFNIPILLEPGSKCGIKKQSELCELICISSAIIWDEAPMADRKAFEALDKTFRFLLDNQLSFGGKIMILGGDFRQVFPVVLGGTREQTVMASIIQYSLWKNVTILHLRENMRAHHNYEFSNFLLRVGDGEKSVTSNDMIMIPDSMAIPWEGEESITRLIDFMFPDLSGHAYDIEYMMDRTLIMPLNEDVNKINEKIIQSFLGKEVTYYSFDSVSDDLQNLYQQEFLNSLVLGNFPPHKLTMKK
;
A
#
# COMPACT_ATOMS: atom_id res chain seq x y z
N MET A 1 -4.87 -9.82 -0.81
CA MET A 1 -4.76 -10.17 0.62
C MET A 1 -4.64 -11.69 0.71
N LEU A 2 -3.56 -12.23 1.29
CA LEU A 2 -3.28 -13.68 1.27
C LEU A 2 -4.36 -14.55 1.92
N LEU A 3 -5.18 -13.98 2.83
CA LEU A 3 -6.20 -14.71 3.57
C LEU A 3 -7.53 -13.92 3.58
N SER A 4 -8.63 -14.63 3.39
CA SER A 4 -9.98 -14.06 3.51
C SER A 4 -10.24 -13.56 4.94
N GLY A 5 -10.88 -12.39 5.08
CA GLY A 5 -11.23 -11.82 6.37
C GLY A 5 -10.08 -11.10 7.09
N GLY A 6 -8.96 -10.84 6.42
CA GLY A 6 -7.90 -10.00 6.94
C GLY A 6 -8.33 -8.54 7.12
N ARG A 7 -7.58 -7.80 7.93
CA ARG A 7 -7.75 -6.37 8.19
C ARG A 7 -6.36 -5.72 8.15
N THR A 8 -6.30 -4.41 7.91
CA THR A 8 -5.05 -3.67 8.08
C THR A 8 -4.54 -3.83 9.51
N THR A 9 -3.23 -3.95 9.70
CA THR A 9 -2.65 -4.20 11.03
C THR A 9 -2.91 -3.06 12.00
N HIS A 10 -2.91 -1.83 11.52
CA HIS A 10 -3.31 -0.65 12.27
C HIS A 10 -4.73 -0.76 12.81
N SER A 11 -5.70 -1.14 11.97
CA SER A 11 -7.09 -1.34 12.41
C SER A 11 -7.23 -2.56 13.33
N ARG A 12 -6.56 -3.67 12.99
CA ARG A 12 -6.69 -4.95 13.71
C ARG A 12 -6.16 -4.86 15.13
N PHE A 13 -5.02 -4.21 15.33
CA PHE A 13 -4.36 -4.12 16.62
C PHE A 13 -4.46 -2.74 17.26
N ASN A 14 -5.17 -1.79 16.65
CA ASN A 14 -5.22 -0.41 17.11
C ASN A 14 -3.80 0.19 17.28
N ILE A 15 -2.95 -0.01 16.28
CA ILE A 15 -1.59 0.54 16.25
C ILE A 15 -1.71 2.04 16.00
N PRO A 16 -1.08 2.90 16.83
CA PRO A 16 -1.09 4.34 16.61
C PRO A 16 -0.51 4.70 15.24
N ILE A 17 -1.09 5.70 14.58
CA ILE A 17 -0.56 6.24 13.30
C ILE A 17 0.79 6.92 13.55
N LEU A 18 0.92 7.67 14.64
CA LEU A 18 2.16 8.28 15.08
C LEU A 18 2.91 7.33 16.02
N LEU A 19 3.99 6.75 15.52
CA LEU A 19 4.82 5.79 16.23
C LEU A 19 6.06 6.47 16.82
N GLU A 20 6.05 6.63 18.14
CA GLU A 20 7.15 7.16 18.93
C GLU A 20 7.84 6.04 19.74
N PRO A 21 9.09 6.26 20.20
CA PRO A 21 9.76 5.33 21.09
C PRO A 21 8.92 5.06 22.35
N GLY A 22 8.48 3.80 22.50
CA GLY A 22 7.65 3.41 23.64
C GLY A 22 6.14 3.39 23.37
N SER A 23 5.69 3.73 22.16
CA SER A 23 4.30 3.55 21.74
C SER A 23 3.80 2.13 22.05
N LYS A 24 2.51 2.05 22.40
CA LYS A 24 1.77 0.81 22.62
C LYS A 24 0.52 0.83 21.77
N CYS A 25 0.03 -0.35 21.43
CA CYS A 25 -1.24 -0.51 20.75
C CYS A 25 -2.39 -0.18 21.71
N GLY A 26 -3.45 0.44 21.20
CA GLY A 26 -4.62 0.86 21.98
C GLY A 26 -5.57 -0.29 22.33
N ILE A 27 -5.05 -1.46 22.72
CA ILE A 27 -5.84 -2.66 23.06
C ILE A 27 -6.05 -2.68 24.58
N LYS A 28 -7.32 -2.75 25.01
CA LYS A 28 -7.70 -2.84 26.43
C LYS A 28 -7.76 -4.32 26.87
N LYS A 29 -7.33 -4.62 28.10
CA LYS A 29 -7.36 -6.00 28.66
C LYS A 29 -8.75 -6.65 28.66
N GLN A 30 -9.82 -5.85 28.76
CA GLN A 30 -11.21 -6.33 28.78
C GLN A 30 -11.89 -6.26 27.40
N SER A 31 -11.14 -6.06 26.32
CA SER A 31 -11.70 -6.01 24.97
C SER A 31 -11.83 -7.41 24.36
N GLU A 32 -12.83 -7.60 23.49
CA GLU A 32 -13.00 -8.82 22.68
C GLU A 32 -11.73 -9.16 21.89
N LEU A 33 -11.01 -8.13 21.40
CA LEU A 33 -9.74 -8.31 20.71
C LEU A 33 -8.67 -8.91 21.62
N CYS A 34 -8.59 -8.48 22.88
CA CYS A 34 -7.66 -9.06 23.84
C CYS A 34 -7.97 -10.54 24.08
N GLU A 35 -9.25 -10.88 24.25
CA GLU A 35 -9.70 -12.25 24.44
C GLU A 35 -9.34 -13.13 23.23
N LEU A 36 -9.53 -12.59 22.02
CA LEU A 36 -9.14 -13.24 20.78
C LEU A 36 -7.61 -13.44 20.65
N ILE A 37 -6.82 -12.47 21.12
CA ILE A 37 -5.35 -12.60 21.19
C ILE A 37 -4.95 -13.65 22.25
N CYS A 38 -5.65 -13.73 23.37
CA CYS A 38 -5.38 -14.72 24.41
C CYS A 38 -5.54 -16.15 23.85
N ILE A 39 -6.63 -16.42 23.14
CA ILE A 39 -6.90 -17.76 22.59
C ILE A 39 -6.13 -18.08 21.30
N SER A 40 -5.61 -17.08 20.57
CA SER A 40 -4.87 -17.33 19.34
C SER A 40 -3.51 -17.99 19.60
N SER A 41 -3.07 -18.91 18.74
CA SER A 41 -1.73 -19.49 18.85
C SER A 41 -0.72 -18.75 17.97
N ALA A 42 -1.19 -18.19 16.86
CA ALA A 42 -0.36 -17.53 15.86
C ALA A 42 -1.00 -16.24 15.35
N ILE A 43 -0.15 -15.32 14.89
CA ILE A 43 -0.52 -14.10 14.19
C ILE A 43 0.18 -14.12 12.82
N ILE A 44 -0.60 -13.89 11.77
CA ILE A 44 -0.09 -13.79 10.41
C ILE A 44 -0.11 -12.32 10.00
N TRP A 45 1.04 -11.80 9.59
CA TRP A 45 1.20 -10.43 9.10
C TRP A 45 1.70 -10.49 7.66
N ASP A 46 0.79 -10.22 6.72
CA ASP A 46 1.07 -10.10 5.29
C ASP A 46 1.62 -8.71 4.95
N GLU A 47 2.52 -8.61 3.98
CA GLU A 47 3.28 -7.39 3.65
C GLU A 47 4.03 -6.76 4.83
N ALA A 48 4.59 -7.61 5.70
CA ALA A 48 5.36 -7.19 6.86
C ALA A 48 6.55 -6.25 6.55
N PRO A 49 7.31 -6.39 5.43
CA PRO A 49 8.41 -5.49 5.11
C PRO A 49 8.01 -4.03 4.88
N MET A 50 6.76 -3.76 4.51
CA MET A 50 6.23 -2.40 4.32
C MET A 50 5.95 -1.68 5.65
N ALA A 51 5.88 -2.41 6.77
CA ALA A 51 5.57 -1.82 8.06
C ALA A 51 6.82 -1.31 8.78
N ASP A 52 6.70 -0.14 9.42
CA ASP A 52 7.75 0.41 10.28
C ASP A 52 8.01 -0.55 11.46
N ARG A 53 9.28 -0.81 11.76
CA ARG A 53 9.72 -1.63 12.92
C ARG A 53 9.06 -1.22 14.23
N LYS A 54 8.77 0.08 14.40
CA LYS A 54 8.12 0.61 15.60
C LYS A 54 6.71 0.02 15.80
N ALA A 55 6.01 -0.34 14.72
CA ALA A 55 4.72 -1.01 14.79
C ALA A 55 4.87 -2.41 15.42
N PHE A 56 5.91 -3.16 15.02
CA PHE A 56 6.24 -4.46 15.62
C PHE A 56 6.66 -4.31 17.08
N GLU A 57 7.46 -3.30 17.42
CA GLU A 57 7.85 -3.00 18.80
C GLU A 57 6.65 -2.67 19.69
N ALA A 58 5.72 -1.84 19.19
CA ALA A 58 4.50 -1.49 19.90
C ALA A 58 3.61 -2.71 20.13
N LEU A 59 3.50 -3.58 19.11
CA LEU A 59 2.73 -4.83 19.20
C LEU A 59 3.34 -5.81 20.20
N ASP A 60 4.65 -6.04 20.14
CA ASP A 60 5.39 -6.90 21.07
C ASP A 60 5.20 -6.44 22.53
N LYS A 61 5.43 -5.16 22.81
CA LYS A 61 5.20 -4.57 24.16
C LYS A 61 3.78 -4.75 24.63
N THR A 62 2.81 -4.58 23.72
CA THR A 62 1.39 -4.74 24.05
C THR A 62 1.07 -6.19 24.38
N PHE A 63 1.54 -7.14 23.57
CA PHE A 63 1.25 -8.56 23.77
C PHE A 63 1.86 -9.08 25.07
N ARG A 64 3.10 -8.68 25.39
CA ARG A 64 3.72 -9.04 26.67
C ARG A 64 2.91 -8.54 27.87
N PHE A 65 2.37 -7.33 27.77
CA PHE A 65 1.52 -6.75 28.82
C PHE A 65 0.14 -7.40 28.94
N LEU A 66 -0.51 -7.69 27.80
CA LEU A 66 -1.84 -8.30 27.78
C LEU A 66 -1.82 -9.73 28.28
N LEU A 67 -0.80 -10.50 27.87
CA LEU A 67 -0.67 -11.94 28.14
C LEU A 67 0.13 -12.26 29.40
N ASP A 68 0.64 -11.23 30.10
CA ASP A 68 1.52 -11.35 31.26
C ASP A 68 2.70 -12.32 31.03
N ASN A 69 3.29 -12.23 29.84
CA ASN A 69 4.35 -13.13 29.38
C ASN A 69 5.50 -12.32 28.78
N GLN A 70 6.70 -12.49 29.31
CA GLN A 70 7.89 -11.71 28.88
C GLN A 70 8.55 -12.22 27.60
N LEU A 71 8.12 -13.38 27.08
CA LEU A 71 8.55 -13.86 25.77
C LEU A 71 8.14 -12.89 24.67
N SER A 72 8.90 -12.88 23.57
CA SER A 72 8.57 -12.12 22.36
C SER A 72 7.12 -12.33 21.95
N PHE A 73 6.40 -11.24 21.68
CA PHE A 73 4.98 -11.18 21.37
C PHE A 73 4.11 -11.96 22.37
N GLY A 74 4.49 -11.95 23.66
CA GLY A 74 3.79 -12.69 24.72
C GLY A 74 3.74 -14.20 24.48
N GLY A 75 4.72 -14.75 23.75
CA GLY A 75 4.82 -16.16 23.41
C GLY A 75 3.98 -16.60 22.20
N LYS A 76 3.37 -15.66 21.47
CA LYS A 76 2.62 -15.98 20.23
C LYS A 76 3.58 -16.25 19.07
N ILE A 77 3.17 -17.15 18.18
CA ILE A 77 3.91 -17.44 16.95
C ILE A 77 3.63 -16.32 15.94
N MET A 78 4.67 -15.63 15.49
CA MET A 78 4.55 -14.62 14.44
C MET A 78 4.94 -15.23 13.10
N ILE A 79 4.03 -15.18 12.13
CA ILE A 79 4.26 -15.60 10.74
C ILE A 79 4.24 -14.34 9.89
N LEU A 80 5.39 -13.97 9.35
CA LEU A 80 5.56 -12.74 8.58
C LEU A 80 5.69 -13.09 7.10
N GLY A 81 4.79 -12.56 6.28
CA GLY A 81 4.83 -12.68 4.82
C GLY A 81 5.23 -11.35 4.19
N GLY A 82 5.89 -11.42 3.04
CA GLY A 82 6.23 -10.25 2.22
C GLY A 82 7.51 -10.46 1.43
N ASP A 83 7.85 -9.47 0.60
CA ASP A 83 9.03 -9.49 -0.24
C ASP A 83 9.82 -8.19 -0.08
N PHE A 84 11.09 -8.31 0.32
CA PHE A 84 11.99 -7.17 0.53
C PHE A 84 12.45 -6.50 -0.78
N ARG A 85 12.15 -7.10 -1.94
CA ARG A 85 12.32 -6.46 -3.25
C ARG A 85 11.23 -5.45 -3.56
N GLN A 86 10.14 -5.43 -2.78
CA GLN A 86 9.06 -4.46 -2.92
C GLN A 86 9.41 -3.16 -2.17
N VAL A 87 8.40 -2.38 -1.82
CA VAL A 87 8.59 -1.06 -1.21
C VAL A 87 8.96 -1.17 0.26
N PHE A 88 9.82 -0.24 0.69
CA PHE A 88 10.18 -0.04 2.09
C PHE A 88 9.05 0.64 2.89
N PRO A 89 9.15 0.67 4.23
CA PRO A 89 8.27 1.51 5.04
C PRO A 89 8.33 2.97 4.61
N VAL A 90 7.17 3.61 4.53
CA VAL A 90 7.07 5.02 4.15
C VAL A 90 7.51 5.91 5.31
N VAL A 91 8.61 6.63 5.14
CA VAL A 91 9.08 7.66 6.07
C VAL A 91 8.93 9.02 5.39
N LEU A 92 7.92 9.79 5.79
CA LEU A 92 7.62 11.10 5.18
C LEU A 92 8.81 12.07 5.36
N GLY A 93 9.33 12.59 4.25
CA GLY A 93 10.51 13.46 4.24
C GLY A 93 11.80 12.77 4.70
N GLY A 94 11.79 11.44 4.82
CA GLY A 94 12.91 10.67 5.34
C GLY A 94 14.04 10.49 4.33
N THR A 95 15.27 10.40 4.83
CA THR A 95 16.42 9.98 4.03
C THR A 95 16.40 8.47 3.77
N ARG A 96 17.27 8.01 2.86
CA ARG A 96 17.49 6.58 2.61
C ARG A 96 17.88 5.85 3.90
N GLU A 97 18.75 6.44 4.71
CA GLU A 97 19.21 5.87 5.98
C GLU A 97 18.05 5.77 6.97
N GLN A 98 17.21 6.79 7.06
CA GLN A 98 16.03 6.77 7.95
C GLN A 98 15.02 5.71 7.51
N THR A 99 14.85 5.51 6.20
CA THR A 99 14.00 4.45 5.64
C THR A 99 14.53 3.05 6.00
N VAL A 100 15.85 2.84 5.88
CA VAL A 100 16.49 1.58 6.31
C VAL A 100 16.33 1.39 7.82
N MET A 101 16.50 2.45 8.63
CA MET A 101 16.30 2.43 10.07
C MET A 101 14.86 2.14 10.50
N ALA A 102 13.88 2.42 9.65
CA ALA A 102 12.48 2.08 9.87
C ALA A 102 12.16 0.62 9.49
N SER A 103 13.02 -0.07 8.74
CA SER A 103 12.78 -1.44 8.30
C SER A 103 12.76 -2.44 9.46
N ILE A 104 11.91 -3.47 9.35
CA ILE A 104 11.82 -4.57 10.31
C ILE A 104 13.16 -5.31 10.52
N ILE A 105 14.08 -5.29 9.55
CA ILE A 105 15.40 -5.91 9.70
C ILE A 105 16.25 -5.24 10.80
N GLN A 106 15.95 -3.97 11.12
CA GLN A 106 16.60 -3.22 12.19
C GLN A 106 15.95 -3.47 13.56
N TYR A 107 14.88 -4.28 13.60
CA TYR A 107 14.25 -4.66 14.85
C TYR A 107 15.13 -5.65 15.62
N SER A 108 15.30 -5.45 16.92
CA SER A 108 16.21 -6.24 17.76
C SER A 108 15.88 -7.74 17.83
N LEU A 109 14.61 -8.12 17.61
CA LEU A 109 14.18 -9.52 17.54
C LEU A 109 14.37 -10.17 16.17
N TRP A 110 14.76 -9.41 15.14
CA TRP A 110 14.93 -9.93 13.78
C TRP A 110 15.94 -11.09 13.73
N LYS A 111 16.98 -11.04 14.57
CA LYS A 111 17.96 -12.13 14.73
C LYS A 111 17.38 -13.48 15.18
N ASN A 112 16.17 -13.49 15.74
CA ASN A 112 15.46 -14.69 16.17
C ASN A 112 14.50 -15.22 15.09
N VAL A 113 14.36 -14.51 13.96
CA VAL A 113 13.45 -14.89 12.88
C VAL A 113 14.09 -16.00 12.05
N THR A 114 13.35 -17.09 11.85
CA THR A 114 13.71 -18.13 10.88
C THR A 114 13.19 -17.71 9.52
N ILE A 115 14.08 -17.58 8.54
CA ILE A 115 13.73 -17.15 7.18
C ILE A 115 13.42 -18.38 6.33
N LEU A 116 12.23 -18.40 5.73
CA LEU A 116 11.82 -19.40 4.75
C LEU A 116 11.68 -18.72 3.39
N HIS A 117 12.29 -19.31 2.36
CA HIS A 117 12.27 -18.76 1.00
C HIS A 117 11.33 -19.57 0.11
N LEU A 118 10.32 -18.91 -0.44
CA LEU A 118 9.56 -19.44 -1.57
C LEU A 118 10.35 -19.17 -2.85
N ARG A 119 10.55 -20.18 -3.69
CA ARG A 119 11.42 -20.10 -4.87
C ARG A 119 10.68 -20.18 -6.20
N GLU A 120 9.45 -20.68 -6.21
CA GLU A 120 8.66 -20.84 -7.43
C GLU A 120 7.73 -19.63 -7.61
N ASN A 121 7.87 -18.94 -8.74
CA ASN A 121 6.97 -17.85 -9.12
C ASN A 121 5.70 -18.43 -9.75
N MET A 122 4.65 -18.56 -8.93
CA MET A 122 3.36 -19.10 -9.37
C MET A 122 2.58 -18.14 -10.27
N ARG A 123 2.87 -16.83 -10.23
CA ARG A 123 2.13 -15.81 -10.99
C ARG A 123 2.56 -15.76 -12.45
N ALA A 124 3.87 -15.81 -12.69
CA ALA A 124 4.45 -15.78 -14.03
C ALA A 124 4.99 -17.15 -14.46
N HIS A 125 4.47 -18.25 -13.88
CA HIS A 125 4.95 -19.61 -14.09
C HIS A 125 4.96 -20.01 -15.59
N HIS A 126 4.01 -19.50 -16.37
CA HIS A 126 3.89 -19.81 -17.81
C HIS A 126 4.71 -18.87 -18.71
N ASN A 127 5.36 -17.84 -18.17
CA ASN A 127 6.20 -16.90 -18.92
C ASN A 127 7.55 -16.72 -18.22
N TYR A 128 8.45 -17.68 -18.49
CA TYR A 128 9.79 -17.72 -17.88
C TYR A 128 10.63 -16.48 -18.19
N GLU A 129 10.54 -15.92 -19.40
CA GLU A 129 11.28 -14.72 -19.78
C GLU A 129 10.85 -13.51 -18.93
N PHE A 130 9.53 -13.30 -18.80
CA PHE A 130 8.98 -12.25 -17.95
C PHE A 130 9.30 -12.47 -16.46
N SER A 131 9.16 -13.71 -15.96
CA SER A 131 9.50 -14.03 -14.57
C SER A 131 10.96 -13.75 -14.27
N ASN A 132 11.88 -14.14 -15.17
CA ASN A 132 13.30 -13.87 -15.01
C ASN A 132 13.61 -12.37 -15.08
N PHE A 133 12.97 -11.64 -16.00
CA PHE A 133 13.09 -10.18 -16.06
C PHE A 133 12.67 -9.52 -14.74
N LEU A 134 11.50 -9.88 -14.19
CA LEU A 134 11.02 -9.34 -12.91
C LEU A 134 11.98 -9.62 -11.75
N LEU A 135 12.54 -10.84 -11.67
CA LEU A 135 13.49 -11.20 -10.62
C LEU A 135 14.78 -10.39 -10.72
N ARG A 136 15.33 -10.24 -11.93
CA ARG A 136 16.54 -9.42 -12.16
C ARG A 136 16.34 -7.96 -11.76
N VAL A 137 15.17 -7.39 -12.10
CA VAL A 137 14.78 -6.04 -11.69
C VAL A 137 14.69 -5.94 -10.16
N GLY A 138 14.00 -6.88 -9.52
CA GLY A 138 13.82 -6.89 -8.06
C GLY A 138 15.10 -7.15 -7.27
N ASP A 139 16.04 -7.93 -7.80
CA ASP A 139 17.37 -8.15 -7.21
C ASP A 139 18.31 -6.95 -7.42
N GLY A 140 17.87 -5.93 -8.17
CA GLY A 140 18.68 -4.76 -8.50
C GLY A 140 19.86 -5.08 -9.41
N GLU A 141 19.75 -6.12 -10.25
CA GLU A 141 20.76 -6.42 -11.24
C GLU A 141 20.89 -5.25 -12.22
N LYS A 142 22.11 -4.75 -12.38
CA LYS A 142 22.38 -3.61 -13.26
C LYS A 142 22.16 -3.99 -14.72
N SER A 143 21.06 -3.55 -15.34
CA SER A 143 21.03 -3.34 -16.79
C SER A 143 21.60 -1.95 -17.06
N VAL A 144 22.87 -1.90 -17.47
CA VAL A 144 23.68 -0.68 -17.46
C VAL A 144 23.28 0.25 -18.60
N THR A 145 22.51 1.29 -18.29
CA THR A 145 22.73 2.61 -18.91
C THR A 145 23.68 3.41 -18.00
N SER A 146 24.23 4.53 -18.50
CA SER A 146 25.17 5.37 -17.73
C SER A 146 24.58 5.96 -16.44
N ASN A 147 23.25 5.87 -16.23
CA ASN A 147 22.51 6.60 -15.20
C ASN A 147 21.78 5.68 -14.21
N ASP A 148 22.23 4.43 -14.02
CA ASP A 148 21.59 3.44 -13.13
C ASP A 148 20.09 3.19 -13.45
N MET A 149 19.67 3.39 -14.71
CA MET A 149 18.30 3.12 -15.16
C MET A 149 18.15 1.69 -15.70
N ILE A 150 16.97 1.12 -15.51
CA ILE A 150 16.61 -0.20 -16.04
C ILE A 150 16.04 -0.06 -17.45
N MET A 151 16.56 -0.85 -18.40
CA MET A 151 16.01 -0.92 -19.75
C MET A 151 14.79 -1.83 -19.76
N ILE A 152 13.62 -1.26 -20.06
CA ILE A 152 12.39 -2.01 -20.28
C ILE A 152 12.40 -2.54 -21.73
N PRO A 153 12.07 -3.83 -21.97
CA PRO A 153 11.96 -4.36 -23.33
C PRO A 153 10.91 -3.59 -24.15
N ASP A 154 11.19 -3.35 -25.43
CA ASP A 154 10.27 -2.63 -26.34
C ASP A 154 8.88 -3.27 -26.42
N SER A 155 8.80 -4.59 -26.26
CA SER A 155 7.54 -5.33 -26.21
C SER A 155 6.68 -5.05 -24.98
N MET A 156 7.23 -4.39 -23.96
CA MET A 156 6.57 -4.04 -22.69
C MET A 156 6.33 -2.53 -22.56
N ALA A 157 6.73 -1.74 -23.55
CA ALA A 157 6.71 -0.28 -23.47
C ALA A 157 5.87 0.34 -24.60
N ILE A 158 5.15 1.41 -24.27
CA ILE A 158 4.57 2.33 -25.26
C ILE A 158 5.51 3.54 -25.30
N PRO A 159 6.17 3.83 -26.44
CA PRO A 159 7.04 4.99 -26.56
C PRO A 159 6.29 6.29 -26.26
N TRP A 160 6.96 7.22 -25.58
CA TRP A 160 6.41 8.53 -25.31
C TRP A 160 6.52 9.43 -26.55
N GLU A 161 5.37 9.69 -27.18
CA GLU A 161 5.19 10.57 -28.34
C GLU A 161 4.35 11.82 -27.97
N GLY A 162 4.14 12.06 -26.68
CA GLY A 162 3.28 13.12 -26.13
C GLY A 162 1.97 12.57 -25.55
N GLU A 163 0.99 13.45 -25.34
CA GLU A 163 -0.30 13.13 -24.70
C GLU A 163 -1.08 12.00 -25.41
N GLU A 164 -0.88 11.81 -26.71
CA GLU A 164 -1.49 10.71 -27.46
C GLU A 164 -1.05 9.33 -26.95
N SER A 165 0.17 9.22 -26.41
CA SER A 165 0.67 7.97 -25.78
C SER A 165 -0.20 7.55 -24.60
N ILE A 166 -0.80 8.51 -23.88
CA ILE A 166 -1.71 8.22 -22.76
C ILE A 166 -3.01 7.62 -23.31
N THR A 167 -3.56 8.19 -24.39
CA THR A 167 -4.75 7.64 -25.05
C THR A 167 -4.45 6.22 -25.55
N ARG A 168 -3.31 6.00 -26.21
CA ARG A 168 -2.86 4.67 -26.65
C ARG A 168 -2.74 3.67 -25.49
N LEU A 169 -2.24 4.10 -24.33
CA LEU A 169 -2.17 3.26 -23.13
C LEU A 169 -3.56 2.88 -22.59
N ILE A 170 -4.48 3.85 -22.55
CA ILE A 170 -5.87 3.60 -22.13
C ILE A 170 -6.55 2.64 -23.11
N ASP A 171 -6.43 2.86 -24.42
CA ASP A 171 -7.03 2.02 -25.45
C ASP A 171 -6.42 0.60 -25.47
N PHE A 172 -5.12 0.49 -25.19
CA PHE A 172 -4.46 -0.81 -25.05
C PHE A 172 -5.01 -1.61 -23.87
N MET A 173 -5.20 -0.97 -22.71
CA MET A 173 -5.73 -1.64 -21.52
C MET A 173 -7.23 -1.85 -21.59
N PHE A 174 -7.96 -0.89 -22.13
CA PHE A 174 -9.42 -0.83 -22.17
C PHE A 174 -9.92 -0.65 -23.63
N PRO A 175 -9.75 -1.66 -24.50
CA PRO A 175 -10.28 -1.62 -25.86
C PRO A 175 -11.81 -1.56 -25.87
N ASP A 176 -12.39 -0.58 -26.55
CA ASP A 176 -13.84 -0.33 -26.60
C ASP A 176 -14.49 -0.15 -25.22
N LEU A 177 -13.92 0.73 -24.39
CA LEU A 177 -14.45 1.04 -23.06
C LEU A 177 -15.94 1.45 -23.10
N SER A 178 -16.39 2.15 -24.15
CA SER A 178 -17.80 2.53 -24.31
C SER A 178 -18.73 1.33 -24.49
N GLY A 179 -18.33 0.33 -25.28
CA GLY A 179 -19.10 -0.89 -25.49
C GLY A 179 -19.18 -1.77 -24.23
N HIS A 180 -18.14 -1.72 -23.40
CA HIS A 180 -18.03 -2.50 -22.16
C HIS A 180 -18.42 -1.72 -20.89
N ALA A 181 -19.09 -0.58 -21.02
CA ALA A 181 -19.38 0.31 -19.89
C ALA A 181 -20.12 -0.36 -18.72
N TYR A 182 -20.97 -1.36 -19.03
CA TYR A 182 -21.75 -2.11 -18.05
C TYR A 182 -21.26 -3.55 -17.83
N ASP A 183 -20.08 -3.88 -18.36
CA ASP A 183 -19.48 -5.21 -18.26
C ASP A 183 -18.54 -5.28 -17.07
N ILE A 184 -19.04 -5.85 -15.96
CA ILE A 184 -18.30 -5.95 -14.69
C ILE A 184 -17.07 -6.84 -14.85
N GLU A 185 -17.18 -7.96 -15.58
CA GLU A 185 -16.07 -8.92 -15.75
C GLU A 185 -14.94 -8.28 -16.56
N TYR A 186 -15.29 -7.57 -17.63
CA TYR A 186 -14.33 -6.82 -18.43
C TYR A 186 -13.54 -5.81 -17.58
N MET A 187 -14.22 -5.05 -16.71
CA MET A 187 -13.60 -4.02 -15.88
C MET A 187 -12.74 -4.61 -14.76
N MET A 188 -13.16 -5.73 -14.17
CA MET A 188 -12.45 -6.37 -13.05
C MET A 188 -11.07 -6.92 -13.44
N ASP A 189 -10.89 -7.34 -14.70
CA ASP A 189 -9.64 -7.94 -15.17
C ASP A 189 -8.58 -6.91 -15.60
N ARG A 190 -8.88 -5.61 -15.48
CA ARG A 190 -8.02 -4.52 -15.98
C ARG A 190 -7.67 -3.54 -14.88
N THR A 191 -6.43 -3.08 -14.88
CA THR A 191 -5.96 -2.09 -13.91
C THR A 191 -4.82 -1.29 -14.52
N LEU A 192 -4.86 0.03 -14.34
CA LEU A 192 -3.74 0.92 -14.56
C LEU A 192 -3.16 1.34 -13.21
N ILE A 193 -1.84 1.27 -13.08
CA ILE A 193 -1.12 1.67 -11.87
C ILE A 193 -0.19 2.81 -12.26
N MET A 194 -0.26 3.92 -11.52
CA MET A 194 0.61 5.09 -11.73
C MET A 194 1.46 5.34 -10.48
N PRO A 195 2.68 5.88 -10.61
CA PRO A 195 3.54 6.16 -9.47
C PRO A 195 2.99 7.28 -8.55
N LEU A 196 2.27 8.24 -9.10
CA LEU A 196 1.76 9.42 -8.39
C LEU A 196 0.24 9.49 -8.42
N ASN A 197 -0.36 9.90 -7.30
CA ASN A 197 -1.81 10.10 -7.20
C ASN A 197 -2.33 11.17 -8.18
N GLU A 198 -1.52 12.19 -8.49
CA GLU A 198 -1.88 13.20 -9.49
C GLU A 198 -2.08 12.57 -10.88
N ASP A 199 -1.19 11.66 -11.27
CA ASP A 199 -1.29 10.95 -12.55
C ASP A 199 -2.45 9.96 -12.54
N VAL A 200 -2.70 9.27 -11.41
CA VAL A 200 -3.92 8.46 -11.22
C VAL A 200 -5.17 9.31 -11.47
N ASN A 201 -5.24 10.51 -10.90
CA ASN A 201 -6.39 11.40 -11.05
C ASN A 201 -6.57 11.84 -12.51
N LYS A 202 -5.49 12.25 -13.20
CA LYS A 202 -5.52 12.63 -14.62
C LYS A 202 -6.04 11.49 -15.50
N ILE A 203 -5.56 10.27 -15.28
CA ILE A 203 -5.98 9.09 -16.04
C ILE A 203 -7.45 8.76 -15.75
N ASN A 204 -7.83 8.75 -14.47
CA ASN A 204 -9.22 8.50 -14.07
C ASN A 204 -10.18 9.52 -14.68
N GLU A 205 -9.82 10.80 -14.73
CA GLU A 205 -10.63 11.83 -15.40
C GLU A 205 -10.80 11.54 -16.90
N LYS A 206 -9.73 11.16 -17.61
CA LYS A 206 -9.82 10.79 -19.04
C LYS A 206 -10.72 9.56 -19.26
N ILE A 207 -10.60 8.54 -18.40
CA ILE A 207 -11.43 7.33 -18.48
C ILE A 207 -12.89 7.64 -18.12
N ILE A 208 -13.15 8.49 -17.13
CA ILE A 208 -14.53 8.91 -16.80
C ILE A 208 -15.15 9.65 -17.98
N GLN A 209 -14.40 10.49 -18.69
CA GLN A 209 -14.90 11.24 -19.84
C GLN A 209 -15.33 10.35 -21.01
N SER A 210 -14.72 9.17 -21.20
CA SER A 210 -15.08 8.25 -22.29
C SER A 210 -16.34 7.42 -22.02
N PHE A 211 -16.80 7.29 -20.76
CA PHE A 211 -18.11 6.70 -20.48
C PHE A 211 -19.25 7.60 -20.94
N LEU A 212 -20.27 6.98 -21.56
CA LEU A 212 -21.54 7.63 -21.88
C LEU A 212 -22.34 7.87 -20.59
N GLY A 213 -23.17 8.92 -20.59
CA GLY A 213 -24.06 9.21 -19.47
C GLY A 213 -23.77 10.54 -18.76
N LYS A 214 -24.61 10.85 -17.78
CA LYS A 214 -24.55 12.12 -17.05
C LYS A 214 -23.57 12.03 -15.88
N GLU A 215 -22.70 13.02 -15.77
CA GLU A 215 -21.79 13.14 -14.64
C GLU A 215 -22.55 13.60 -13.39
N VAL A 216 -22.19 13.01 -12.25
CA VAL A 216 -22.64 13.43 -10.93
C VAL A 216 -21.41 13.80 -10.12
N THR A 217 -21.36 15.04 -9.64
CA THR A 217 -20.25 15.56 -8.85
C THR A 217 -20.68 15.68 -7.40
N TYR A 218 -19.89 15.09 -6.50
CA TYR A 218 -20.04 15.20 -5.06
C TYR A 218 -18.95 16.11 -4.52
N TYR A 219 -19.32 16.97 -3.58
CA TYR A 219 -18.41 17.90 -2.92
C TYR A 219 -18.24 17.49 -1.45
N SER A 220 -17.00 17.48 -0.96
CA SER A 220 -16.72 17.28 0.47
C SER A 220 -17.19 18.48 1.29
N PHE A 221 -17.38 18.25 2.58
CA PHE A 221 -17.61 19.30 3.57
C PHE A 221 -16.53 19.16 4.64
N ASP A 222 -15.45 19.93 4.48
CA ASP A 222 -14.25 19.83 5.32
C ASP A 222 -14.24 20.93 6.38
N SER A 223 -13.83 20.58 7.60
CA SER A 223 -13.73 21.49 8.73
C SER A 223 -12.53 21.15 9.61
N VAL A 224 -11.90 22.15 10.21
CA VAL A 224 -10.80 21.97 11.16
C VAL A 224 -11.37 21.94 12.58
N SER A 225 -11.05 20.90 13.34
CA SER A 225 -11.41 20.82 14.76
C SER A 225 -10.62 21.89 15.54
N ASP A 226 -11.27 22.56 16.48
CA ASP A 226 -10.70 23.62 17.32
C ASP A 226 -10.24 24.91 16.58
N ASP A 227 -10.72 25.16 15.35
CA ASP A 227 -10.54 26.46 14.68
C ASP A 227 -11.50 27.53 15.21
N LEU A 228 -11.29 27.92 16.47
CA LEU A 228 -12.11 28.91 17.17
C LEU A 228 -12.05 30.32 16.54
N GLN A 229 -11.08 30.57 15.66
CA GLN A 229 -10.82 31.88 15.06
C GLN A 229 -11.13 31.93 13.56
N ASN A 230 -11.66 30.85 12.96
CA ASN A 230 -11.87 30.72 11.51
C ASN A 230 -10.63 31.11 10.70
N LEU A 231 -9.46 30.65 11.14
CA LEU A 231 -8.18 30.96 10.51
C LEU A 231 -8.04 30.25 9.15
N TYR A 232 -8.78 29.17 8.92
CA TYR A 232 -8.74 28.41 7.68
C TYR A 232 -9.94 28.74 6.79
N GLN A 233 -9.67 29.37 5.64
CA GLN A 233 -10.70 29.64 4.63
C GLN A 233 -11.16 28.35 3.96
N GLN A 234 -12.45 28.28 3.60
CA GLN A 234 -13.01 27.10 2.95
C GLN A 234 -12.34 26.82 1.59
N GLU A 235 -11.99 27.85 0.84
CA GLU A 235 -11.28 27.74 -0.43
C GLU A 235 -9.91 27.06 -0.26
N PHE A 236 -9.22 27.37 0.85
CA PHE A 236 -7.96 26.71 1.19
C PHE A 236 -8.20 25.24 1.53
N LEU A 237 -9.19 24.92 2.38
CA LEU A 237 -9.53 23.55 2.73
C LEU A 237 -9.91 22.70 1.50
N ASN A 238 -10.73 23.26 0.61
CA ASN A 238 -11.16 22.62 -0.63
C ASN A 238 -10.01 22.39 -1.62
N SER A 239 -8.90 23.11 -1.46
CA SER A 239 -7.68 22.93 -2.28
C SER A 239 -6.74 21.84 -1.75
N LEU A 240 -6.95 21.35 -0.52
CA LEU A 240 -6.08 20.35 0.08
C LEU A 240 -6.29 18.99 -0.58
N VAL A 241 -5.19 18.41 -1.07
CA VAL A 241 -5.13 17.03 -1.54
C VAL A 241 -4.27 16.25 -0.54
N LEU A 242 -4.92 15.70 0.48
CA LEU A 242 -4.25 14.94 1.53
C LEU A 242 -4.17 13.46 1.12
N GLY A 243 -2.99 12.85 1.30
CA GLY A 243 -2.84 11.41 1.13
C GLY A 243 -3.78 10.65 2.06
N ASN A 244 -4.48 9.65 1.52
CA ASN A 244 -5.48 8.80 2.21
C ASN A 244 -6.88 9.41 2.41
N PHE A 245 -7.16 10.60 1.88
CA PHE A 245 -8.51 11.19 1.92
C PHE A 245 -9.07 11.37 0.49
N PRO A 246 -10.40 11.24 0.29
CA PRO A 246 -11.02 11.61 -0.97
C PRO A 246 -10.78 13.09 -1.29
N PRO A 247 -10.66 13.47 -2.58
CA PRO A 247 -10.56 14.87 -2.97
C PRO A 247 -11.86 15.63 -2.66
N HIS A 248 -11.77 16.96 -2.56
CA HIS A 248 -12.95 17.80 -2.35
C HIS A 248 -14.02 17.59 -3.42
N LYS A 249 -13.61 17.41 -4.68
CA LYS A 249 -14.51 17.17 -5.80
C LYS A 249 -14.36 15.73 -6.29
N LEU A 250 -15.42 14.94 -6.17
CA LEU A 250 -15.48 13.58 -6.68
C LEU A 250 -16.53 13.49 -7.80
N THR A 251 -16.07 13.29 -9.03
CA THR A 251 -16.95 13.11 -10.21
C THR A 251 -17.15 11.62 -10.47
N MET A 252 -18.40 11.20 -10.68
CA MET A 252 -18.75 9.83 -11.05
C MET A 252 -19.70 9.81 -12.24
N LYS A 253 -19.68 8.71 -13.01
CA LYS A 253 -20.67 8.37 -14.03
C LYS A 253 -21.23 6.97 -13.75
N LYS A 254 -22.43 6.72 -14.28
CA LYS A 254 -23.14 5.46 -14.12
C LYS A 254 -22.83 4.48 -15.24
#